data_AF-A0A9D4SF25-F1
#
_entry.id   AF-A0A9D4SF25-F1
#
_cell.length_a   1.000
_cell.length_b   1.000
_cell.length_c   1.000
_cell.angle_alpha   90.00
_cell.angle_beta   90.00
_cell.angle_gamma   90.00
#
_symmetry.space_group_name_H-M   'P 1'
#
loop_
_entity.id
_entity.type
_entity.pdbx_description
1 polymer ?
#
loop_
_entity_poly.entity_id
_entity_poly.type
_entity_poly.pdbx_seq_one_letter_code
_entity_poly.pdbx_strand_id
1 'polypeptide(L)'
;MTLTAQYRPYRDEECTDVDHNGWPEHEPAIQIYEKTTETIPYHVYRNKRSIILILSISACIGIFGFLIGYFSHSNHLSHTNDCLQTKVISSSFDEANLSSSSSSHIAGDSALRRAQLLASISSENIRINVREFSRQPHLASSNEDLDLANKIRDHFIHNHFDYVTLKNYSTLLSLPDSNRPNFVALVDSISGREIYSSLSTSNQQQQQPLPFSPYSPKGDITGEILFVNYGRPVDFIQLQNLFNTTSNEIFNGKIFLVKQFHLSASEQYRYAAALNASALLLYPDPQHYNPRQSKPFPDSLWLPSDGIRNDGIFWNGAGDPETFGLPSNSYAYRNRFHPERQLTIPAQPISYEMAEKIFNHMDGMIAPNDWKGGLNLTYRIGPKLKDNLKVRISVNNRLVRKTIYNVIGTIRGYDEPDRYVIIGNQRDSMTMGAIDSASGTGTFMEMARVFGDMVANGGGWRPRRTLMFCSWGGEEFNLIGSTEFVEDLYKILYMRAVAYINVNLVVNGNDTLSVAASPLLYHSIFNATKDVFLPRRSPSSSSSSSSSKTTR
;
A
#
# COMPACT_ATOMS: atom_id res chain seq x y z
N MET A 1 19.00 -5.84 19.72
CA MET A 1 19.46 -7.02 18.95
C MET A 1 19.43 -6.65 17.48
N THR A 2 20.57 -6.28 16.93
CA THR A 2 20.73 -5.90 15.52
C THR A 2 21.34 -7.10 14.79
N LEU A 3 20.53 -7.78 13.97
CA LEU A 3 20.98 -8.87 13.10
C LEU A 3 21.28 -8.30 11.72
N THR A 4 22.55 -8.22 11.38
CA THR A 4 23.04 -7.92 10.03
C THR A 4 23.23 -9.24 9.27
N ALA A 5 22.41 -9.48 8.25
CA ALA A 5 22.61 -10.59 7.31
C ALA A 5 23.59 -10.14 6.22
N GLN A 6 24.76 -10.78 6.15
CA GLN A 6 25.68 -10.65 5.01
C GLN A 6 25.25 -11.60 3.90
N TYR A 7 24.98 -11.05 2.73
CA TYR A 7 24.68 -11.76 1.48
C TYR A 7 25.98 -12.19 0.80
N ARG A 8 26.09 -13.46 0.38
CA ARG A 8 27.14 -13.96 -0.53
C ARG A 8 26.53 -14.12 -1.93
N PRO A 9 27.17 -13.66 -3.02
CA PRO A 9 26.72 -13.95 -4.37
C PRO A 9 27.05 -15.40 -4.75
N TYR A 10 26.11 -16.04 -5.44
CA TYR A 10 26.28 -17.32 -6.12
C TYR A 10 27.14 -17.12 -7.38
N ARG A 11 28.06 -18.05 -7.64
CA ARG A 11 29.02 -18.02 -8.75
C ARG A 11 28.61 -19.14 -9.71
N ASP A 12 28.14 -18.76 -10.90
CA ASP A 12 27.91 -19.71 -11.99
C ASP A 12 29.22 -19.89 -12.76
N GLU A 13 29.78 -21.11 -12.70
CA GLU A 13 30.82 -21.60 -13.59
C GLU A 13 30.22 -22.81 -14.32
N GLU A 14 29.94 -22.67 -15.62
CA GLU A 14 30.42 -23.57 -16.69
C GLU A 14 29.91 -23.13 -18.07
N CYS A 15 30.85 -23.05 -19.00
CA CYS A 15 30.74 -22.59 -20.38
C CYS A 15 30.17 -23.65 -21.33
N THR A 16 29.47 -23.22 -22.38
CA THR A 16 29.72 -23.70 -23.76
C THR A 16 29.35 -22.60 -24.77
N ASP A 17 30.30 -22.32 -25.66
CA ASP A 17 30.28 -21.36 -26.77
C ASP A 17 29.19 -21.61 -27.82
N VAL A 18 28.56 -20.55 -28.36
CA VAL A 18 28.26 -20.40 -29.81
C VAL A 18 28.12 -18.92 -30.22
N ASP A 19 28.99 -18.49 -31.13
CA ASP A 19 28.98 -17.46 -32.18
C ASP A 19 28.31 -16.07 -32.06
N HIS A 20 29.17 -15.08 -32.35
CA HIS A 20 28.88 -13.68 -32.67
C HIS A 20 28.09 -13.48 -33.97
N ASN A 21 27.12 -12.57 -33.96
CA ASN A 21 26.86 -11.62 -35.06
C ASN A 21 26.13 -10.38 -34.52
N GLY A 22 26.74 -9.20 -34.75
CA GLY A 22 26.42 -7.94 -34.08
C GLY A 22 25.30 -7.10 -34.69
N TRP A 23 25.03 -5.96 -34.03
CA TRP A 23 24.51 -4.65 -34.50
C TRP A 23 24.46 -3.71 -33.26
N PRO A 24 24.42 -2.37 -33.42
CA PRO A 24 25.44 -1.47 -32.88
C PRO A 24 25.02 -0.70 -31.61
N GLU A 25 26.05 -0.28 -30.89
CA GLU A 25 26.02 0.61 -29.73
C GLU A 25 25.44 1.98 -30.08
N HIS A 26 24.34 2.38 -29.44
CA HIS A 26 24.07 3.77 -29.02
C HIS A 26 22.81 3.81 -28.14
N GLU A 27 22.99 3.77 -26.82
CA GLU A 27 22.12 4.48 -25.87
C GLU A 27 22.88 4.69 -24.55
N PRO A 28 22.78 5.88 -23.91
CA PRO A 28 23.60 6.23 -22.76
C PRO A 28 23.09 5.52 -21.50
N ALA A 29 23.98 4.76 -20.87
CA ALA A 29 23.76 4.17 -19.55
C ALA A 29 23.58 5.30 -18.50
N ILE A 30 22.37 5.42 -17.96
CA ILE A 30 22.09 6.22 -16.77
C ILE A 30 22.72 5.51 -15.58
N GLN A 31 23.84 6.03 -15.10
CA GLN A 31 24.44 5.62 -13.83
C GLN A 31 23.49 6.02 -12.69
N ILE A 32 22.89 5.04 -12.03
CA ILE A 32 22.27 5.21 -10.72
C ILE A 32 23.14 4.43 -9.73
N TYR A 33 23.39 5.05 -8.57
CA TYR A 33 24.25 4.64 -7.44
C TYR A 33 25.67 5.22 -7.44
N GLU A 34 25.76 6.53 -7.21
CA GLU A 34 26.93 7.11 -6.55
C GLU A 34 26.78 6.90 -5.03
N LYS A 35 27.66 6.09 -4.47
CA LYS A 35 27.69 5.73 -3.05
C LYS A 35 28.40 6.86 -2.30
N THR A 36 27.64 7.80 -1.72
CA THR A 36 28.18 8.81 -0.81
C THR A 36 28.78 8.10 0.41
N THR A 37 30.10 7.99 0.43
CA THR A 37 30.88 7.61 1.61
C THR A 37 31.59 8.85 2.12
N GLU A 38 30.84 9.74 2.77
CA GLU A 38 31.45 10.72 3.66
C GLU A 38 31.89 9.99 4.94
N THR A 39 33.20 9.77 5.03
CA THR A 39 33.85 9.21 6.20
C THR A 39 33.84 10.22 7.34
N ILE A 40 33.10 9.94 8.41
CA ILE A 40 33.26 10.58 9.72
C ILE A 40 34.61 10.10 10.32
N PRO A 41 35.56 10.98 10.65
CA PRO A 41 36.82 10.54 11.23
C PRO A 41 36.64 10.21 12.72
N TYR A 42 36.53 8.92 13.03
CA TYR A 42 36.63 8.42 14.41
C TYR A 42 38.12 8.21 14.73
N HIS A 43 38.68 9.08 15.57
CA HIS A 43 40.03 8.91 16.09
C HIS A 43 40.10 7.71 17.05
N VAL A 44 40.47 6.53 16.54
CA VAL A 44 40.78 5.36 17.37
C VAL A 44 42.27 5.37 17.73
N TYR A 45 42.55 5.58 19.02
CA TYR A 45 43.88 5.41 19.61
C TYR A 45 44.36 3.96 19.40
N ARG A 46 45.40 3.79 18.57
CA ARG A 46 45.90 2.51 18.09
C ARG A 46 46.79 1.83 19.14
N ASN A 47 46.21 1.14 20.12
CA ASN A 47 46.96 0.40 21.13
C ASN A 47 47.35 -0.99 20.61
N LYS A 48 48.63 -1.19 20.25
CA LYS A 48 49.17 -2.45 19.68
C LYS A 48 48.87 -3.70 20.55
N ARG A 49 48.64 -3.53 21.86
CA ARG A 49 48.27 -4.61 22.77
C ARG A 49 46.88 -5.20 22.49
N SER A 50 45.92 -4.40 22.03
CA SER A 50 44.55 -4.86 21.75
C SER A 50 44.47 -5.73 20.49
N ILE A 51 45.30 -5.45 19.48
CA ILE A 51 45.36 -6.25 18.24
C ILE A 51 45.94 -7.63 18.52
N ILE A 52 47.00 -7.71 19.34
CA ILE A 52 47.60 -8.99 19.73
C ILE A 52 46.61 -9.83 20.53
N LEU A 53 45.82 -9.21 21.43
CA LEU A 53 44.79 -9.92 22.19
C LEU A 53 43.70 -10.51 21.27
N ILE A 54 43.22 -9.73 20.30
CA ILE A 54 42.20 -10.19 19.34
C ILE A 54 42.73 -11.35 18.49
N LEU A 55 43.95 -11.25 17.98
CA LEU A 55 44.58 -12.32 17.20
C LEU A 55 44.77 -13.60 18.04
N SER A 56 45.11 -13.46 19.31
CA SER A 56 45.26 -14.59 20.25
C SER A 56 43.92 -15.29 20.51
N ILE A 57 42.84 -14.52 20.70
CA ILE A 57 41.49 -15.06 20.90
C ILE A 57 41.01 -15.79 19.64
N SER A 58 41.22 -15.22 18.45
CA SER A 58 40.85 -15.85 17.19
C SER A 58 41.61 -17.16 16.95
N ALA A 59 42.89 -17.22 17.30
CA ALA A 59 43.69 -18.45 17.20
C ALA A 59 43.17 -19.53 18.16
N CYS A 60 42.83 -19.17 19.41
CA CYS A 60 42.25 -20.10 20.37
C CYS A 60 40.91 -20.68 19.90
N ILE A 61 40.02 -19.84 19.32
CA ILE A 61 38.73 -20.28 18.79
C ILE A 61 38.92 -21.24 17.61
N GLY A 62 39.88 -20.95 16.72
CA GLY A 62 40.20 -21.84 15.59
C GLY A 62 40.72 -23.21 16.04
N ILE A 63 41.61 -23.25 17.03
CA ILE A 63 42.14 -24.50 17.59
C ILE A 63 41.03 -25.30 18.27
N PHE A 64 40.16 -24.64 19.05
CA PHE A 64 39.04 -25.31 19.72
C PHE A 64 38.01 -25.87 18.71
N GLY A 65 37.70 -25.11 17.65
CA GLY A 65 36.85 -25.57 16.56
C GLY A 65 37.44 -26.77 15.82
N PHE A 66 38.75 -26.77 15.55
CA PHE A 66 39.45 -27.89 14.94
C PHE A 66 39.42 -29.14 15.83
N LEU A 67 39.65 -29.00 17.13
CA LEU A 67 39.60 -30.12 18.08
C LEU A 67 38.19 -30.71 18.17
N ILE A 68 37.15 -29.88 18.24
CA ILE A 68 35.75 -30.34 18.23
C ILE A 68 35.45 -31.10 16.92
N GLY A 69 35.85 -30.56 15.77
CA GLY A 69 35.69 -31.23 14.49
C GLY A 69 36.42 -32.57 14.40
N TYR A 70 37.66 -32.63 14.88
CA TYR A 70 38.49 -33.84 14.87
C TYR A 70 37.91 -34.96 15.75
N PHE A 71 37.47 -34.64 16.97
CA PHE A 71 36.87 -35.63 17.87
C PHE A 71 35.44 -36.02 17.47
N SER A 72 34.67 -35.09 16.90
CA SER A 72 33.33 -35.42 16.37
C SER A 72 33.40 -36.30 15.12
N HIS A 73 34.45 -36.18 14.29
CA HIS A 73 34.66 -37.06 13.13
C HIS A 73 35.23 -38.43 13.53
N SER A 74 36.14 -38.48 14.51
CA SER A 74 36.77 -39.73 14.95
C SER A 74 35.78 -40.69 15.64
N ASN A 75 34.77 -40.17 16.32
CA ASN A 75 33.69 -41.00 16.91
C ASN A 75 32.73 -41.61 15.88
N HIS A 76 32.75 -41.14 14.62
CA HIS A 76 31.88 -41.67 13.56
C HIS A 76 32.52 -42.84 12.78
N LEU A 77 33.81 -43.11 13.00
CA LEU A 77 34.55 -44.22 12.37
C LEU A 77 34.57 -45.52 13.19
N SER A 78 34.10 -45.49 14.44
CA SER A 78 34.04 -46.67 15.31
C SER A 78 32.65 -47.34 15.40
N HIS A 79 31.63 -46.81 14.70
CA HIS A 79 30.26 -47.34 14.74
C HIS A 79 29.63 -47.71 13.39
N THR A 80 30.41 -47.79 12.30
CA THR A 80 29.92 -48.15 10.96
C THR A 80 30.36 -49.54 10.46
N ASN A 81 30.86 -50.41 11.35
CA ASN A 81 31.32 -51.77 10.99
C ASN A 81 30.45 -52.92 11.52
N ASP A 82 29.16 -52.70 11.74
CA ASP A 82 28.20 -53.80 11.88
C ASP A 82 26.79 -53.34 11.47
N CYS A 83 26.45 -53.48 10.19
CA CYS A 83 25.22 -54.11 9.70
C CYS A 83 25.07 -53.90 8.19
N LEU A 84 24.55 -54.94 7.50
CA LEU A 84 24.20 -55.05 6.08
C LEU A 84 25.34 -55.36 5.10
N GLN A 85 25.70 -56.64 5.11
CA GLN A 85 26.07 -57.37 3.91
C GLN A 85 24.94 -57.26 2.86
N THR A 86 25.22 -56.65 1.69
CA THR A 86 24.63 -57.14 0.44
C THR A 86 25.62 -57.03 -0.70
N LYS A 87 25.99 -58.21 -1.19
CA LYS A 87 26.75 -58.57 -2.39
C LYS A 87 26.38 -57.69 -3.59
N VAL A 88 27.34 -56.96 -4.15
CA VAL A 88 27.26 -56.43 -5.52
C VAL A 88 27.55 -57.59 -6.46
N ILE A 89 26.51 -58.12 -7.12
CA ILE A 89 26.65 -58.90 -8.34
C ILE A 89 26.20 -58.01 -9.48
N SER A 90 27.13 -57.74 -10.39
CA SER A 90 26.89 -57.18 -11.70
C SER A 90 26.00 -58.13 -12.52
N SER A 91 24.82 -57.65 -12.92
CA SER A 91 24.13 -58.18 -14.09
C SER A 91 23.26 -57.09 -14.70
N SER A 92 23.57 -56.79 -15.96
CA SER A 92 22.70 -56.20 -16.97
C SER A 92 21.20 -56.31 -16.65
N PHE A 93 20.53 -55.17 -16.57
CA PHE A 93 19.08 -55.12 -16.53
C PHE A 93 18.54 -54.82 -17.92
N ASP A 94 17.94 -55.86 -18.49
CA ASP A 94 16.92 -55.80 -19.53
C ASP A 94 15.75 -54.92 -19.09
N GLU A 95 15.07 -54.36 -20.09
CA GLU A 95 13.78 -53.68 -19.99
C GLU A 95 12.77 -54.47 -19.15
N ALA A 96 12.35 -53.88 -18.03
CA ALA A 96 11.09 -54.24 -17.40
C ALA A 96 10.48 -52.99 -16.75
N ASN A 97 9.38 -52.54 -17.36
CA ASN A 97 8.43 -51.55 -16.87
C ASN A 97 8.21 -51.61 -15.35
N LEU A 98 8.53 -50.53 -14.62
CA LEU A 98 7.84 -50.18 -13.37
C LEU A 98 7.95 -48.67 -13.07
N SER A 99 6.81 -47.99 -13.22
CA SER A 99 6.38 -46.73 -12.56
C SER A 99 7.24 -45.46 -12.69
N SER A 100 7.12 -44.79 -13.84
CA SER A 100 7.30 -43.33 -14.03
C SER A 100 5.97 -42.55 -14.07
N SER A 101 4.86 -43.19 -13.69
CA SER A 101 3.50 -42.67 -13.88
C SER A 101 3.01 -41.74 -12.76
N SER A 102 3.49 -41.87 -11.52
CA SER A 102 2.89 -41.13 -10.39
C SER A 102 3.22 -39.63 -10.38
N SER A 103 4.45 -39.24 -10.74
CA SER A 103 4.87 -37.83 -10.80
C SER A 103 4.33 -37.09 -12.03
N SER A 104 4.21 -37.77 -13.17
CA SER A 104 3.63 -37.23 -14.41
C SER A 104 2.10 -37.06 -14.31
N HIS A 105 1.39 -37.98 -13.66
CA HIS A 105 -0.05 -37.86 -13.42
C HIS A 105 -0.41 -36.71 -12.45
N ILE A 106 0.35 -36.51 -11.37
CA ILE A 106 0.09 -35.42 -10.39
C ILE A 106 0.37 -34.03 -10.99
N ALA A 107 1.43 -33.91 -11.81
CA ALA A 107 1.73 -32.68 -12.54
C ALA A 107 0.64 -32.36 -13.58
N GLY A 108 0.13 -33.38 -14.28
CA GLY A 108 -0.98 -33.27 -15.23
C GLY A 108 -2.30 -32.84 -14.58
N ASP A 109 -2.68 -33.44 -13.46
CA ASP A 109 -3.90 -33.06 -12.72
C ASP A 109 -3.80 -31.63 -12.19
N SER A 110 -2.65 -31.25 -11.63
CA SER A 110 -2.45 -29.87 -11.14
C SER A 110 -2.55 -28.82 -12.25
N ALA A 111 -2.01 -29.10 -13.45
CA ALA A 111 -2.14 -28.20 -14.60
C ALA A 111 -3.59 -28.11 -15.10
N LEU A 112 -4.30 -29.24 -15.15
CA LEU A 112 -5.71 -29.27 -15.51
C LEU A 112 -6.57 -28.46 -14.53
N ARG A 113 -6.35 -28.60 -13.22
CA ARG A 113 -7.08 -27.82 -12.20
C ARG A 113 -6.80 -26.32 -12.32
N ARG A 114 -5.57 -25.91 -12.64
CA ARG A 114 -5.25 -24.50 -12.92
C ARG A 114 -5.99 -23.99 -14.15
N ALA A 115 -6.01 -24.75 -15.24
CA ALA A 115 -6.74 -24.39 -16.44
C ALA A 115 -8.26 -24.28 -16.19
N GLN A 116 -8.84 -25.21 -15.41
CA GLN A 116 -10.24 -25.15 -14.97
C GLN A 116 -10.53 -23.88 -14.17
N LEU A 117 -9.70 -23.58 -13.16
CA LEU A 117 -9.83 -22.36 -12.36
C LEU A 117 -9.83 -21.10 -13.23
N LEU A 118 -8.85 -20.98 -14.14
CA LEU A 118 -8.71 -19.82 -15.02
C LEU A 118 -9.90 -19.70 -16.00
N ALA A 119 -10.38 -20.82 -16.54
CA ALA A 119 -11.53 -20.84 -17.45
C ALA A 119 -12.85 -20.48 -16.75
N SER A 120 -12.96 -20.71 -15.44
CA SER A 120 -14.16 -20.40 -14.66
C SER A 120 -14.30 -18.92 -14.31
N ILE A 121 -13.27 -18.09 -14.49
CA ILE A 121 -13.31 -16.65 -14.16
C ILE A 121 -14.16 -15.90 -15.20
N SER A 122 -15.17 -15.18 -14.74
CA SER A 122 -16.05 -14.36 -15.58
C SER A 122 -15.80 -12.86 -15.36
N SER A 123 -15.36 -12.17 -16.42
CA SER A 123 -15.25 -10.71 -16.41
C SER A 123 -16.60 -10.01 -16.20
N GLU A 124 -17.69 -10.64 -16.64
CA GLU A 124 -19.04 -10.11 -16.47
C GLU A 124 -19.50 -10.17 -15.00
N ASN A 125 -19.18 -11.25 -14.29
CA ASN A 125 -19.45 -11.34 -12.85
C ASN A 125 -18.65 -10.29 -12.08
N ILE A 126 -17.38 -10.10 -12.42
CA ILE A 126 -16.55 -9.03 -11.83
C ILE A 126 -17.21 -7.68 -12.09
N ARG A 127 -17.64 -7.39 -13.32
CA ARG A 127 -18.32 -6.14 -13.68
C ARG A 127 -19.62 -5.91 -12.88
N ILE A 128 -20.42 -6.95 -12.69
CA ILE A 128 -21.66 -6.89 -11.88
C ILE A 128 -21.31 -6.61 -10.42
N ASN A 129 -20.32 -7.31 -9.86
CA ASN A 129 -19.91 -7.11 -8.48
C ASN A 129 -19.35 -5.69 -8.27
N VAL A 130 -18.48 -5.19 -9.15
CA VAL A 130 -17.97 -3.80 -9.05
C VAL A 130 -19.12 -2.81 -9.02
N ARG A 131 -20.10 -2.96 -9.92
CA ARG A 131 -21.28 -2.08 -9.95
C ARG A 131 -22.08 -2.13 -8.66
N GLU A 132 -22.26 -3.31 -8.08
CA GLU A 132 -23.02 -3.50 -6.85
C GLU A 132 -22.33 -2.88 -5.64
N PHE A 133 -21.04 -3.18 -5.47
CA PHE A 133 -20.22 -2.69 -4.36
C PHE A 133 -19.78 -1.23 -4.52
N SER A 134 -20.08 -0.59 -5.66
CA SER A 134 -19.83 0.84 -5.88
C SER A 134 -21.11 1.63 -6.11
N ARG A 135 -22.27 1.13 -5.67
CA ARG A 135 -23.58 1.75 -5.93
C ARG A 135 -23.94 2.85 -4.94
N GLN A 136 -23.39 2.82 -3.73
CA GLN A 136 -23.63 3.79 -2.65
C GLN A 136 -22.32 4.06 -1.91
N PRO A 137 -22.18 5.19 -1.20
CA PRO A 137 -21.05 5.39 -0.30
C PRO A 137 -21.08 4.39 0.86
N HIS A 138 -19.94 3.75 1.15
CA HIS A 138 -19.83 2.68 2.15
C HIS A 138 -18.66 2.90 3.11
N LEU A 139 -18.69 4.05 3.77
CA LEU A 139 -17.70 4.39 4.80
C LEU A 139 -17.69 3.35 5.94
N ALA A 140 -16.52 3.06 6.50
CA ALA A 140 -16.38 2.11 7.61
C ALA A 140 -17.38 2.38 8.74
N SER A 141 -18.02 1.32 9.23
CA SER A 141 -19.06 1.33 10.29
C SER A 141 -20.39 2.00 9.91
N SER A 142 -20.59 2.39 8.66
CA SER A 142 -21.89 2.81 8.14
C SER A 142 -22.84 1.61 8.02
N ASN A 143 -24.13 1.88 7.85
CA ASN A 143 -25.11 0.82 7.60
C ASN A 143 -24.83 0.11 6.27
N GLU A 144 -24.45 0.84 5.22
CA GLU A 144 -24.09 0.25 3.92
C GLU A 144 -22.85 -0.66 4.06
N ASP A 145 -21.82 -0.25 4.79
CA ASP A 145 -20.65 -1.11 5.04
C ASP A 145 -21.04 -2.45 5.72
N LEU A 146 -21.94 -2.41 6.71
CA LEU A 146 -22.47 -3.62 7.34
C LEU A 146 -23.32 -4.47 6.38
N ASP A 147 -24.15 -3.84 5.56
CA ASP A 147 -24.97 -4.55 4.57
C ASP A 147 -24.10 -5.24 3.50
N LEU A 148 -23.04 -4.58 3.04
CA LEU A 148 -22.03 -5.18 2.16
C LEU A 148 -21.25 -6.30 2.87
N ALA A 149 -20.91 -6.16 4.15
CA ALA A 149 -20.29 -7.23 4.93
C ALA A 149 -21.20 -8.48 5.01
N ASN A 150 -22.50 -8.27 5.28
CA ASN A 150 -23.49 -9.35 5.27
C ASN A 150 -23.61 -10.00 3.88
N LYS A 151 -23.61 -9.20 2.81
CA LYS A 151 -23.63 -9.71 1.44
C LYS A 151 -22.43 -10.60 1.12
N ILE A 152 -21.22 -10.21 1.52
CA ILE A 152 -20.01 -11.03 1.34
C ILE A 152 -20.11 -12.32 2.17
N ARG A 153 -20.56 -12.23 3.42
CA ARG A 153 -20.80 -13.41 4.27
C ARG A 153 -21.73 -14.39 3.57
N ASP A 154 -22.87 -13.91 3.11
CA ASP A 154 -23.87 -14.73 2.45
C ASP A 154 -23.30 -15.32 1.15
N HIS A 155 -22.54 -14.56 0.39
CA HIS A 155 -21.84 -15.07 -0.80
C HIS A 155 -20.90 -16.24 -0.47
N PHE A 156 -20.11 -16.16 0.61
CA PHE A 156 -19.26 -17.29 1.02
C PHE A 156 -20.09 -18.52 1.40
N ILE A 157 -21.20 -18.34 2.12
CA ILE A 157 -22.10 -19.44 2.51
C ILE A 157 -22.70 -20.11 1.25
N HIS A 158 -23.22 -19.31 0.32
CA HIS A 158 -23.80 -19.83 -0.93
C HIS A 158 -22.75 -20.54 -1.81
N ASN A 159 -21.47 -20.15 -1.71
CA ASN A 159 -20.37 -20.76 -2.47
C ASN A 159 -19.61 -21.83 -1.66
N HIS A 160 -20.29 -22.53 -0.74
CA HIS A 160 -19.80 -23.75 -0.11
C HIS A 160 -18.49 -23.61 0.68
N PHE A 161 -18.24 -22.44 1.27
CA PHE A 161 -17.15 -22.28 2.25
C PHE A 161 -17.46 -23.10 3.50
N ASP A 162 -16.44 -23.78 4.06
CA ASP A 162 -16.61 -24.69 5.20
C ASP A 162 -16.89 -23.94 6.52
N TYR A 163 -16.35 -22.73 6.67
CA TYR A 163 -16.59 -21.87 7.82
C TYR A 163 -16.65 -20.41 7.37
N VAL A 164 -17.66 -19.69 7.87
CA VAL A 164 -17.87 -18.27 7.58
C VAL A 164 -18.25 -17.55 8.87
N THR A 165 -17.59 -16.43 9.17
CA THR A 165 -17.87 -15.63 10.35
C THR A 165 -17.72 -14.13 10.12
N LEU A 166 -18.53 -13.35 10.83
CA LEU A 166 -18.36 -11.92 10.99
C LEU A 166 -17.56 -11.68 12.28
N LYS A 167 -16.34 -11.17 12.13
CA LYS A 167 -15.49 -10.80 13.26
C LYS A 167 -15.61 -9.29 13.47
N ASN A 168 -15.99 -8.88 14.67
CA ASN A 168 -16.19 -7.46 15.00
C ASN A 168 -15.10 -6.93 15.93
N TYR A 169 -14.81 -5.65 15.77
CA TYR A 169 -13.92 -4.89 16.66
C TYR A 169 -14.58 -3.55 16.99
N SER A 170 -14.49 -3.13 18.25
CA SER A 170 -14.94 -1.83 18.71
C SER A 170 -13.76 -0.87 18.70
N THR A 171 -13.71 0.03 17.71
CA THR A 171 -12.52 0.79 17.35
C THR A 171 -12.79 2.28 17.39
N LEU A 172 -11.76 3.10 17.64
CA LEU A 172 -11.88 4.55 17.59
C LEU A 172 -11.75 5.05 16.15
N LEU A 173 -12.85 5.51 15.55
CA LEU A 173 -12.86 6.15 14.23
C LEU A 173 -12.91 7.67 14.36
N SER A 174 -12.63 8.36 13.26
CA SER A 174 -12.74 9.83 13.17
C SER A 174 -13.70 10.24 12.07
N LEU A 175 -14.85 10.81 12.41
CA LEU A 175 -15.86 11.21 11.42
C LEU A 175 -16.05 12.73 11.38
N PRO A 176 -16.37 13.33 10.22
CA PRO A 176 -16.68 14.75 10.15
C PRO A 176 -18.01 15.04 10.87
N ASP A 177 -18.14 16.24 11.41
CA ASP A 177 -19.36 16.70 12.07
C ASP A 177 -20.34 17.28 11.05
N SER A 178 -21.44 16.56 10.79
CA SER A 178 -22.47 16.99 9.83
C SER A 178 -23.10 18.34 10.18
N ASN A 179 -23.15 18.73 11.46
CA ASN A 179 -23.72 20.01 11.89
C ASN A 179 -22.72 21.16 11.83
N ARG A 180 -21.42 20.85 11.71
CA ARG A 180 -20.32 21.81 11.68
C ARG A 180 -19.31 21.36 10.64
N PRO A 181 -19.59 21.56 9.34
CA PRO A 181 -18.73 21.06 8.28
C PRO A 181 -17.34 21.66 8.36
N ASN A 182 -16.34 20.90 7.91
CA ASN A 182 -14.99 21.44 7.74
C ASN A 182 -14.97 22.40 6.56
N PHE A 183 -14.17 23.46 6.65
CA PHE A 183 -14.02 24.39 5.54
C PHE A 183 -12.70 25.13 5.56
N VAL A 184 -12.37 25.67 4.38
CA VAL A 184 -11.24 26.58 4.19
C VAL A 184 -11.78 27.85 3.53
N ALA A 185 -11.35 29.00 4.01
CA ALA A 185 -11.79 30.30 3.52
C ALA A 185 -10.63 31.29 3.37
N LEU A 186 -10.78 32.22 2.43
CA LEU A 186 -10.02 33.46 2.38
C LEU A 186 -10.80 34.53 3.14
N VAL A 187 -10.18 35.10 4.16
CA VAL A 187 -10.79 36.11 5.03
C VAL A 187 -10.01 37.40 4.98
N ASP A 188 -10.73 38.52 4.94
CA ASP A 188 -10.15 39.83 5.15
C ASP A 188 -9.75 39.99 6.62
N SER A 189 -8.48 40.29 6.88
CA SER A 189 -7.94 40.30 8.26
C SER A 189 -8.42 41.47 9.11
N ILE A 190 -9.04 42.50 8.52
CA ILE A 190 -9.51 43.69 9.23
C ILE A 190 -10.98 43.55 9.59
N SER A 191 -11.81 43.22 8.60
CA SER A 191 -13.26 43.09 8.73
C SER A 191 -13.71 41.71 9.19
N GLY A 192 -12.87 40.69 9.06
CA GLY A 192 -13.21 39.28 9.33
C GLY A 192 -14.18 38.69 8.30
N ARG A 193 -14.49 39.42 7.21
CA ARG A 193 -15.42 38.97 6.17
C ARG A 193 -14.79 37.86 5.34
N GLU A 194 -15.55 36.79 5.11
CA GLU A 194 -15.20 35.76 4.14
C GLU A 194 -15.33 36.29 2.72
N ILE A 195 -14.23 36.29 1.98
CA ILE A 195 -14.18 36.66 0.57
C ILE A 195 -14.50 35.45 -0.30
N TYR A 196 -13.99 34.29 0.10
CA TYR A 196 -14.27 33.01 -0.53
C TYR A 196 -14.27 31.89 0.51
N SER A 197 -15.14 30.89 0.34
CA SER A 197 -15.25 29.73 1.22
C SER A 197 -15.46 28.46 0.41
N SER A 198 -14.79 27.37 0.78
CA SER A 198 -14.97 26.06 0.14
C SER A 198 -16.44 25.58 0.18
N LEU A 199 -17.19 25.92 1.23
CA LEU A 199 -18.61 25.56 1.37
C LEU A 199 -19.54 26.26 0.38
N SER A 200 -19.08 27.34 -0.26
CA SER A 200 -19.87 28.09 -1.24
C SER A 200 -19.84 27.46 -2.64
N THR A 201 -19.07 26.38 -2.85
CA THR A 201 -19.01 25.68 -4.13
C THR A 201 -20.22 24.76 -4.31
N SER A 202 -20.92 24.92 -5.44
CA SER A 202 -22.24 24.32 -5.71
C SER A 202 -22.28 22.79 -5.71
N ASN A 203 -21.14 22.12 -5.94
CA ASN A 203 -21.09 20.67 -6.08
C ASN A 203 -20.80 19.91 -4.77
N GLN A 204 -20.31 20.59 -3.73
CA GLN A 204 -20.04 19.95 -2.43
C GLN A 204 -21.31 19.58 -1.65
N GLN A 205 -22.47 20.15 -2.00
CA GLN A 205 -23.72 19.90 -1.30
C GLN A 205 -24.31 18.49 -1.55
N GLN A 206 -23.85 17.77 -2.58
CA GLN A 206 -24.40 16.45 -2.93
C GLN A 206 -23.60 15.26 -2.38
N GLN A 207 -22.35 15.48 -1.90
CA GLN A 207 -21.49 14.42 -1.40
C GLN A 207 -21.50 14.39 0.13
N GLN A 208 -21.99 13.28 0.69
CA GLN A 208 -21.98 13.03 2.13
C GLN A 208 -21.20 11.73 2.41
N PRO A 209 -20.21 11.75 3.33
CA PRO A 209 -19.71 12.93 4.04
C PRO A 209 -18.94 13.90 3.12
N LEU A 210 -18.87 15.18 3.54
CA LEU A 210 -17.97 16.15 2.91
C LEU A 210 -16.51 15.70 3.05
N PRO A 211 -15.62 16.08 2.10
CA PRO A 211 -14.22 15.69 2.15
C PRO A 211 -13.51 16.13 3.44
N PHE A 212 -12.74 15.22 4.02
CA PHE A 212 -12.03 15.42 5.27
C PHE A 212 -10.83 14.48 5.36
N SER A 213 -9.88 14.82 6.24
CA SER A 213 -8.82 13.88 6.62
C SER A 213 -9.18 13.15 7.91
N PRO A 214 -9.39 11.81 7.90
CA PRO A 214 -9.51 11.02 9.11
C PRO A 214 -8.43 11.33 10.15
N TYR A 215 -8.86 11.41 11.41
CA TYR A 215 -8.11 11.73 12.64
C TYR A 215 -7.47 13.12 12.71
N SER A 216 -7.61 13.94 11.68
CA SER A 216 -7.21 15.34 11.75
C SER A 216 -7.88 16.03 12.96
N PRO A 217 -7.10 16.61 13.89
CA PRO A 217 -7.60 17.28 15.08
C PRO A 217 -8.53 18.44 14.77
N LYS A 218 -9.50 18.66 15.66
CA LYS A 218 -10.34 19.85 15.62
C LYS A 218 -9.50 21.13 15.78
N GLY A 219 -9.87 22.19 15.07
CA GLY A 219 -9.27 23.51 15.24
C GLY A 219 -9.87 24.55 14.31
N ASP A 220 -9.77 25.82 14.70
CA ASP A 220 -10.18 26.98 13.90
C ASP A 220 -9.00 27.96 13.88
N ILE A 221 -8.26 27.94 12.77
CA ILE A 221 -6.99 28.62 12.62
C ILE A 221 -7.12 29.65 11.51
N THR A 222 -6.81 30.91 11.81
CA THR A 222 -6.63 31.96 10.80
C THR A 222 -5.18 32.41 10.80
N GLY A 223 -4.49 32.30 9.67
CA GLY A 223 -3.05 32.49 9.64
C GLY A 223 -2.46 32.87 8.29
N GLU A 224 -1.16 33.15 8.35
CA GLU A 224 -0.29 33.25 7.17
C GLU A 224 -0.06 31.87 6.58
N ILE A 225 0.11 31.79 5.25
CA ILE A 225 0.23 30.52 4.53
C ILE A 225 1.55 30.41 3.78
N LEU A 226 2.22 29.27 3.90
CA LEU A 226 3.48 28.96 3.27
C LEU A 226 3.31 27.78 2.30
N PHE A 227 3.63 27.97 1.03
CA PHE A 227 3.70 26.88 0.06
C PHE A 227 5.02 26.14 0.22
N VAL A 228 4.94 24.83 0.47
CA VAL A 228 6.12 23.98 0.79
C VAL A 228 6.27 22.80 -0.17
N ASN A 229 5.86 22.98 -1.43
CA ASN A 229 5.96 21.98 -2.49
C ASN A 229 5.26 20.65 -2.14
N TYR A 230 5.99 19.53 -2.09
CA TYR A 230 5.47 18.23 -1.68
C TYR A 230 5.66 17.95 -0.17
N GLY A 231 6.18 18.91 0.61
CA GLY A 231 6.41 18.75 2.04
C GLY A 231 7.47 17.70 2.38
N ARG A 232 8.46 17.48 1.48
CA ARG A 232 9.57 16.56 1.72
C ARG A 232 10.65 17.23 2.56
N PRO A 233 11.50 16.46 3.27
CA PRO A 233 12.67 17.02 3.96
C PRO A 233 13.52 17.95 3.09
N VAL A 234 13.74 17.59 1.82
CA VAL A 234 14.49 18.41 0.84
C VAL A 234 13.79 19.73 0.51
N ASP A 235 12.45 19.77 0.54
CA ASP A 235 11.70 20.99 0.23
C ASP A 235 11.86 22.02 1.36
N PHE A 236 11.90 21.57 2.62
CA PHE A 236 12.14 22.45 3.77
C PHE A 236 13.58 23.01 3.81
N ILE A 237 14.58 22.19 3.47
CA ILE A 237 15.97 22.63 3.33
C ILE A 237 16.08 23.68 2.21
N GLN A 238 15.38 23.46 1.08
CA GLN A 238 15.37 24.43 -0.02
C GLN A 238 14.73 25.76 0.40
N LEU A 239 13.66 25.75 1.21
CA LEU A 239 13.10 26.99 1.76
C LEU A 239 14.08 27.72 2.68
N GLN A 240 14.74 27.01 3.59
CA GLN A 240 15.79 27.57 4.44
C GLN A 240 16.87 28.28 3.61
N ASN A 241 17.34 27.63 2.54
CA ASN A 241 18.30 28.22 1.61
C ASN A 241 17.75 29.47 0.90
N LEU A 242 16.50 29.44 0.42
CA LEU A 242 15.87 30.57 -0.26
C LEU A 242 15.67 31.78 0.67
N PHE A 243 15.36 31.54 1.95
CA PHE A 243 15.26 32.57 2.97
C PHE A 243 16.60 32.90 3.64
N ASN A 244 17.71 32.30 3.17
CA ASN A 244 19.06 32.48 3.70
C ASN A 244 19.14 32.32 5.23
N THR A 245 18.52 31.26 5.76
CA THR A 245 18.45 30.98 7.20
C THR A 245 18.63 29.50 7.47
N THR A 246 19.25 29.16 8.61
CA THR A 246 19.30 27.79 9.13
C THR A 246 18.28 27.55 10.24
N SER A 247 17.48 28.57 10.58
CA SER A 247 16.46 28.50 11.63
C SER A 247 15.12 27.97 11.10
N ASN A 248 14.36 27.30 11.96
CA ASN A 248 12.99 26.86 11.66
C ASN A 248 11.94 27.96 11.90
N GLU A 249 12.34 29.19 12.25
CA GLU A 249 11.42 30.30 12.53
C GLU A 249 10.50 30.66 11.35
N ILE A 250 10.96 30.48 10.12
CA ILE A 250 10.15 30.76 8.91
C ILE A 250 8.91 29.87 8.80
N PHE A 251 8.93 28.71 9.47
CA PHE A 251 7.85 27.72 9.46
C PHE A 251 6.85 27.92 10.61
N ASN A 252 7.33 28.47 11.73
CA ASN A 252 6.58 28.50 12.97
C ASN A 252 5.26 29.27 12.86
N GLY A 253 4.17 28.62 13.25
CA GLY A 253 2.83 29.17 13.26
C GLY A 253 2.21 29.39 11.87
N LYS A 254 2.85 28.94 10.79
CA LYS A 254 2.34 29.08 9.42
C LYS A 254 1.41 27.92 9.06
N ILE A 255 0.42 28.22 8.23
CA ILE A 255 -0.38 27.19 7.56
C ILE A 255 0.44 26.67 6.39
N PHE A 256 0.65 25.36 6.31
CA PHE A 256 1.38 24.75 5.19
C PHE A 256 0.42 24.39 4.07
N LEU A 257 0.77 24.76 2.83
CA LEU A 257 0.09 24.29 1.62
C LEU A 257 0.99 23.29 0.88
N VAL A 258 0.50 22.05 0.70
CA VAL A 258 1.28 20.94 0.14
C VAL A 258 0.57 20.22 -0.99
N LYS A 259 1.35 19.76 -1.98
CA LYS A 259 0.89 18.89 -3.07
C LYS A 259 0.77 17.44 -2.60
N GLN A 260 -0.35 16.79 -2.87
CA GLN A 260 -0.58 15.36 -2.57
C GLN A 260 0.04 14.47 -3.66
N PHE A 261 1.23 13.91 -3.47
CA PHE A 261 1.79 12.92 -4.41
C PHE A 261 2.89 12.03 -3.82
N HIS A 262 4.13 12.53 -3.73
CA HIS A 262 5.34 11.73 -3.42
C HIS A 262 5.40 11.14 -2.00
N LEU A 263 4.63 11.68 -1.06
CA LEU A 263 4.57 11.27 0.33
C LEU A 263 3.12 11.02 0.71
N SER A 264 2.90 10.13 1.68
CA SER A 264 1.59 10.00 2.31
C SER A 264 1.21 11.29 3.06
N ALA A 265 -0.08 11.57 3.18
CA ALA A 265 -0.55 12.72 3.96
C ALA A 265 -0.09 12.65 5.43
N SER A 266 0.03 11.43 5.98
CA SER A 266 0.57 11.18 7.32
C SER A 266 2.05 11.59 7.45
N GLU A 267 2.88 11.34 6.44
CA GLU A 267 4.27 11.82 6.42
C GLU A 267 4.35 13.33 6.32
N GLN A 268 3.59 13.94 5.39
CA GLN A 268 3.53 15.38 5.23
C GLN A 268 3.07 16.07 6.53
N TYR A 269 2.09 15.48 7.21
CA TYR A 269 1.63 15.92 8.52
C TYR A 269 2.70 15.88 9.59
N ARG A 270 3.42 14.76 9.71
CA ARG A 270 4.50 14.63 10.71
C ARG A 270 5.58 15.69 10.52
N TYR A 271 5.98 15.97 9.28
CA TYR A 271 6.94 17.03 9.01
C TYR A 271 6.39 18.42 9.32
N ALA A 272 5.15 18.71 8.95
CA ALA A 272 4.50 19.98 9.27
C ALA A 272 4.40 20.21 10.79
N ALA A 273 3.96 19.19 11.54
CA ALA A 273 3.86 19.26 13.00
C ALA A 273 5.24 19.42 13.66
N ALA A 274 6.26 18.69 13.18
CA ALA A 274 7.64 18.81 13.70
C ALA A 274 8.26 20.20 13.47
N LEU A 275 7.78 20.95 12.46
CA LEU A 275 8.21 22.30 12.15
C LEU A 275 7.30 23.39 12.76
N ASN A 276 6.43 23.01 13.72
CA ASN A 276 5.50 23.91 14.39
C ASN A 276 4.56 24.67 13.42
N ALA A 277 4.14 24.03 12.33
CA ALA A 277 3.06 24.56 11.50
C ALA A 277 1.77 24.72 12.35
N SER A 278 0.93 25.71 12.03
CA SER A 278 -0.35 25.89 12.73
C SER A 278 -1.48 25.04 12.14
N ALA A 279 -1.37 24.68 10.86
CA ALA A 279 -2.28 23.77 10.17
C ALA A 279 -1.66 23.27 8.86
N LEU A 280 -2.27 22.24 8.26
CA LEU A 280 -1.87 21.65 6.98
C LEU A 280 -3.04 21.65 5.96
N LEU A 281 -2.78 22.13 4.76
CA LEU A 281 -3.66 22.03 3.60
C LEU A 281 -3.02 21.14 2.53
N LEU A 282 -3.78 20.15 2.09
CA LEU A 282 -3.37 19.14 1.12
C LEU A 282 -4.17 19.37 -0.17
N TYR A 283 -3.53 19.47 -1.33
CA TYR A 283 -4.26 19.60 -2.59
C TYR A 283 -3.69 18.70 -3.71
N PRO A 284 -4.56 18.17 -4.59
CA PRO A 284 -4.15 17.32 -5.71
C PRO A 284 -3.76 18.18 -6.92
N ASP A 285 -2.49 18.58 -7.02
CA ASP A 285 -2.03 19.48 -8.08
C ASP A 285 -2.25 18.90 -9.51
N PRO A 286 -2.83 19.67 -10.46
CA PRO A 286 -3.12 19.17 -11.80
C PRO A 286 -1.92 18.63 -12.58
N GLN A 287 -0.68 18.96 -12.19
CA GLN A 287 0.51 18.34 -12.78
C GLN A 287 0.46 16.81 -12.76
N HIS A 288 -0.15 16.23 -11.72
CA HIS A 288 -0.27 14.79 -11.54
C HIS A 288 -1.68 14.26 -11.78
N TYR A 289 -2.70 15.09 -11.50
CA TYR A 289 -4.11 14.67 -11.53
C TYR A 289 -4.90 15.12 -12.77
N ASN A 290 -4.33 16.04 -13.58
CA ASN A 290 -4.80 16.38 -14.92
C ASN A 290 -3.65 16.98 -15.78
N PRO A 291 -2.57 16.20 -16.02
CA PRO A 291 -1.32 16.70 -16.63
C PRO A 291 -1.51 17.27 -18.03
N ARG A 292 -2.54 16.80 -18.76
CA ARG A 292 -2.83 17.22 -20.13
C ARG A 292 -3.80 18.40 -20.19
N GLN A 293 -4.27 18.89 -19.04
CA GLN A 293 -5.29 19.94 -18.92
C GLN A 293 -6.50 19.68 -19.83
N SER A 294 -6.86 18.40 -19.98
CA SER A 294 -7.99 17.97 -20.79
C SER A 294 -9.28 18.10 -19.99
N LYS A 295 -10.43 17.99 -20.70
CA LYS A 295 -11.75 17.95 -20.05
C LYS A 295 -11.74 16.90 -18.92
N PRO A 296 -12.09 17.25 -17.68
CA PRO A 296 -12.07 16.31 -16.57
C PRO A 296 -13.22 15.30 -16.67
N PHE A 297 -13.32 14.41 -15.68
CA PHE A 297 -14.51 13.58 -15.48
C PHE A 297 -15.80 14.44 -15.52
N PRO A 298 -16.88 14.00 -16.21
CA PRO A 298 -17.09 12.65 -16.77
C PRO A 298 -16.54 12.41 -18.18
N ASP A 299 -15.98 13.43 -18.85
CA ASP A 299 -15.51 13.30 -20.24
C ASP A 299 -14.17 12.55 -20.35
N SER A 300 -13.41 12.48 -19.26
CA SER A 300 -12.17 11.69 -19.17
C SER A 300 -11.92 11.15 -17.76
N LEU A 301 -10.78 10.50 -17.56
CA LEU A 301 -10.35 9.96 -16.26
C LEU A 301 -9.73 11.01 -15.33
N TRP A 302 -9.51 12.24 -15.82
CA TRP A 302 -8.78 13.25 -15.05
C TRP A 302 -9.65 13.92 -14.00
N LEU A 303 -9.02 14.31 -12.89
CA LEU A 303 -9.70 14.89 -11.74
C LEU A 303 -10.36 16.23 -12.10
N PRO A 304 -11.63 16.46 -11.75
CA PRO A 304 -12.28 17.77 -11.81
C PRO A 304 -11.66 18.81 -10.88
N SER A 305 -11.86 20.10 -11.14
CA SER A 305 -11.24 21.19 -10.37
C SER A 305 -11.72 21.32 -8.93
N ASP A 306 -12.95 20.91 -8.71
CA ASP A 306 -13.58 20.77 -7.40
C ASP A 306 -13.35 19.39 -6.76
N GLY A 307 -12.68 18.46 -7.45
CA GLY A 307 -12.34 17.14 -6.95
C GLY A 307 -11.35 17.22 -5.78
N ILE A 308 -11.67 16.53 -4.68
CA ILE A 308 -10.85 16.48 -3.47
C ILE A 308 -10.42 15.04 -3.21
N ARG A 309 -9.12 14.86 -2.99
CA ARG A 309 -8.56 13.59 -2.53
C ARG A 309 -8.60 13.54 -1.00
N ASN A 310 -9.37 12.61 -0.46
CA ASN A 310 -9.36 12.31 0.97
C ASN A 310 -8.11 11.47 1.28
N ASP A 311 -7.31 11.91 2.25
CA ASP A 311 -6.23 11.10 2.81
C ASP A 311 -6.29 11.21 4.34
N GLY A 312 -6.14 10.09 5.03
CA GLY A 312 -6.08 10.06 6.49
C GLY A 312 -4.75 10.56 7.06
N ILE A 313 -4.83 11.16 8.25
CA ILE A 313 -3.66 11.52 9.05
C ILE A 313 -3.51 10.50 10.16
N PHE A 314 -2.47 9.69 10.09
CA PHE A 314 -2.25 8.59 11.02
C PHE A 314 -0.93 8.77 11.77
N TRP A 315 -0.84 8.12 12.94
CA TRP A 315 0.39 8.02 13.72
C TRP A 315 1.35 7.02 13.06
N ASN A 316 2.57 6.90 13.62
CA ASN A 316 3.50 5.88 13.18
C ASN A 316 3.02 4.49 13.63
N GLY A 317 2.40 3.73 12.74
CA GLY A 317 1.84 2.41 13.01
C GLY A 317 0.50 2.19 12.29
N ALA A 318 -0.08 1.01 12.48
CA ALA A 318 -1.37 0.62 11.92
C ALA A 318 -2.34 0.24 13.05
N GLY A 319 -3.64 0.11 12.74
CA GLY A 319 -4.65 -0.37 13.67
C GLY A 319 -5.46 0.71 14.37
N ASP A 320 -6.16 0.35 15.44
CA ASP A 320 -6.87 1.27 16.33
C ASP A 320 -5.86 2.08 17.17
N PRO A 321 -5.95 3.42 17.22
CA PRO A 321 -5.07 4.24 18.03
C PRO A 321 -5.16 3.95 19.54
N GLU A 322 -6.24 3.36 20.02
CA GLU A 322 -6.44 3.05 21.43
C GLU A 322 -5.88 1.69 21.86
N THR A 323 -5.59 0.73 20.96
CA THR A 323 -5.24 -0.65 21.35
C THR A 323 -3.97 -1.25 20.77
N PHE A 324 -3.10 -0.47 20.15
CA PHE A 324 -1.81 -0.94 19.60
C PHE A 324 -1.17 -2.17 20.28
N GLY A 325 -1.00 -3.23 19.49
CA GLY A 325 -0.48 -4.53 19.90
C GLY A 325 -1.52 -5.46 20.54
N LEU A 326 -2.76 -5.02 20.70
CA LEU A 326 -3.87 -5.75 21.31
C LEU A 326 -5.13 -5.61 20.45
N PRO A 327 -5.92 -6.68 20.26
CA PRO A 327 -7.14 -6.60 19.49
C PRO A 327 -8.20 -5.74 20.19
N SER A 328 -8.90 -4.92 19.41
CA SER A 328 -10.00 -4.03 19.77
C SER A 328 -11.30 -4.72 20.15
N ASN A 329 -11.24 -5.79 20.93
CA ASN A 329 -12.41 -6.44 21.48
C ASN A 329 -13.07 -5.58 22.59
N SER A 330 -14.27 -5.98 23.02
CA SER A 330 -15.08 -5.21 23.98
C SER A 330 -14.43 -5.03 25.37
N TYR A 331 -13.48 -5.89 25.73
CA TYR A 331 -12.80 -5.89 27.02
C TYR A 331 -11.35 -5.37 26.94
N ALA A 332 -10.90 -4.93 25.76
CA ALA A 332 -9.55 -4.45 25.56
C ALA A 332 -9.28 -3.16 26.35
N TYR A 333 -8.08 -3.08 26.93
CA TYR A 333 -7.58 -1.86 27.54
C TYR A 333 -7.38 -0.78 26.46
N ARG A 334 -7.84 0.45 26.72
CA ARG A 334 -7.81 1.57 25.77
C ARG A 334 -6.84 2.65 26.24
N ASN A 335 -5.74 2.85 25.52
CA ASN A 335 -4.75 3.88 25.79
C ASN A 335 -4.92 5.09 24.85
N ARG A 336 -5.78 6.01 25.24
CA ARG A 336 -6.06 7.25 24.48
C ARG A 336 -4.90 8.26 24.47
N PHE A 337 -3.95 8.18 25.41
CA PHE A 337 -3.00 9.26 25.68
C PHE A 337 -1.54 8.92 25.36
N HIS A 338 -1.27 8.06 24.38
CA HIS A 338 0.11 7.79 24.00
C HIS A 338 0.74 9.00 23.29
N PRO A 339 1.83 9.59 23.81
CA PRO A 339 2.41 10.82 23.26
C PRO A 339 2.77 10.73 21.78
N GLU A 340 3.33 9.60 21.34
CA GLU A 340 3.74 9.38 19.93
C GLU A 340 2.55 9.25 18.96
N ARG A 341 1.32 9.19 19.47
CA ARG A 341 0.08 9.09 18.66
C ARG A 341 -0.77 10.36 18.74
N GLN A 342 -0.29 11.39 19.43
CA GLN A 342 -1.01 12.66 19.51
C GLN A 342 -0.83 13.46 18.22
N LEU A 343 -1.95 13.69 17.55
CA LEU A 343 -2.06 14.61 16.44
C LEU A 343 -2.44 15.99 17.01
N THR A 344 -1.68 17.03 16.67
CA THR A 344 -1.74 18.33 17.36
C THR A 344 -2.22 19.48 16.48
N ILE A 345 -2.03 19.41 15.17
CA ILE A 345 -2.37 20.48 14.22
C ILE A 345 -3.56 20.05 13.35
N PRO A 346 -4.50 20.94 13.00
CA PRO A 346 -5.56 20.63 12.03
C PRO A 346 -4.99 20.42 10.63
N ALA A 347 -5.53 19.43 9.93
CA ALA A 347 -5.26 19.15 8.51
C ALA A 347 -6.56 19.03 7.72
N GLN A 348 -6.60 19.59 6.52
CA GLN A 348 -7.78 19.54 5.65
C GLN A 348 -7.38 19.40 4.18
N PRO A 349 -7.91 18.40 3.46
CA PRO A 349 -7.76 18.33 2.02
C PRO A 349 -8.66 19.37 1.34
N ILE A 350 -8.15 19.97 0.28
CA ILE A 350 -8.86 20.97 -0.54
C ILE A 350 -8.77 20.59 -2.01
N SER A 351 -9.68 21.14 -2.81
CA SER A 351 -9.63 20.99 -4.26
C SER A 351 -8.50 21.84 -4.85
N TYR A 352 -8.05 21.50 -6.06
CA TYR A 352 -7.06 22.35 -6.71
C TYR A 352 -7.64 23.70 -7.20
N GLU A 353 -8.96 23.82 -7.36
CA GLU A 353 -9.62 25.12 -7.53
C GLU A 353 -9.47 26.00 -6.29
N MET A 354 -9.63 25.44 -5.09
CA MET A 354 -9.41 26.20 -3.86
C MET A 354 -7.92 26.58 -3.71
N ALA A 355 -7.02 25.66 -4.04
CA ALA A 355 -5.58 25.97 -4.07
C ALA A 355 -5.26 27.11 -5.05
N GLU A 356 -5.84 27.10 -6.25
CA GLU A 356 -5.71 28.17 -7.25
C GLU A 356 -6.16 29.54 -6.70
N LYS A 357 -7.31 29.57 -6.01
CA LYS A 357 -7.82 30.79 -5.36
C LYS A 357 -6.87 31.32 -4.30
N ILE A 358 -6.24 30.43 -3.52
CA ILE A 358 -5.20 30.81 -2.57
C ILE A 358 -3.98 31.36 -3.31
N PHE A 359 -3.42 30.63 -4.29
CA PHE A 359 -2.22 31.02 -5.04
C PHE A 359 -2.37 32.37 -5.76
N ASN A 360 -3.55 32.68 -6.31
CA ASN A 360 -3.80 33.98 -6.96
C ASN A 360 -3.60 35.17 -6.00
N HIS A 361 -3.86 34.96 -4.71
CA HIS A 361 -3.66 35.95 -3.66
C HIS A 361 -2.32 35.79 -2.94
N MET A 362 -1.56 34.72 -3.17
CA MET A 362 -0.23 34.58 -2.56
C MET A 362 0.72 35.67 -3.06
N ASP A 363 1.54 36.16 -2.13
CA ASP A 363 2.61 37.11 -2.37
C ASP A 363 3.95 36.55 -1.86
N GLY A 364 5.03 37.32 -1.97
CA GLY A 364 6.37 36.92 -1.58
C GLY A 364 7.16 36.34 -2.75
N MET A 365 8.23 35.59 -2.43
CA MET A 365 9.16 35.07 -3.42
C MET A 365 8.47 34.14 -4.42
N ILE A 366 8.91 34.22 -5.68
CA ILE A 366 8.51 33.25 -6.71
C ILE A 366 9.13 31.91 -6.33
N ALA A 367 8.32 30.85 -6.38
CA ALA A 367 8.80 29.50 -6.11
C ALA A 367 9.80 29.05 -7.18
N PRO A 368 10.78 28.21 -6.83
CA PRO A 368 11.69 27.59 -7.80
C PRO A 368 10.95 26.94 -8.98
N ASN A 369 11.60 26.92 -10.16
CA ASN A 369 10.98 26.40 -11.39
C ASN A 369 10.54 24.93 -11.26
N ASP A 370 11.28 24.11 -10.51
CA ASP A 370 10.99 22.70 -10.23
C ASP A 370 9.83 22.50 -9.24
N TRP A 371 9.36 23.57 -8.58
CA TRP A 371 8.18 23.54 -7.71
C TRP A 371 6.88 23.82 -8.46
N LYS A 372 6.97 24.37 -9.67
CA LYS A 372 5.82 24.68 -10.52
C LYS A 372 4.96 23.43 -10.74
N GLY A 373 3.67 23.58 -10.53
CA GLY A 373 2.67 22.54 -10.81
C GLY A 373 1.89 22.80 -12.10
N GLY A 374 0.71 22.22 -12.19
CA GLY A 374 -0.16 22.25 -13.36
C GLY A 374 -1.16 23.40 -13.38
N LEU A 375 -1.20 24.26 -12.35
CA LEU A 375 -2.03 25.47 -12.33
C LEU A 375 -1.41 26.55 -13.23
N ASN A 376 -2.26 27.27 -13.98
CA ASN A 376 -1.83 28.31 -14.91
C ASN A 376 -1.60 29.66 -14.21
N LEU A 377 -0.66 29.69 -13.25
CA LEU A 377 -0.32 30.87 -12.47
C LEU A 377 1.16 30.89 -12.07
N THR A 378 1.60 32.00 -11.48
CA THR A 378 2.93 32.07 -10.86
C THR A 378 2.83 31.55 -9.44
N TYR A 379 3.49 30.42 -9.16
CA TYR A 379 3.60 29.88 -7.81
C TYR A 379 4.48 30.79 -6.97
N ARG A 380 3.94 31.27 -5.85
CA ARG A 380 4.67 32.07 -4.85
C ARG A 380 4.72 31.30 -3.54
N ILE A 381 5.77 31.55 -2.77
CA ILE A 381 6.06 30.81 -1.54
C ILE A 381 5.20 31.30 -0.37
N GLY A 382 4.80 32.58 -0.33
CA GLY A 382 4.23 33.19 0.86
C GLY A 382 5.32 33.85 1.73
N PRO A 383 5.08 34.11 3.03
CA PRO A 383 3.92 33.68 3.82
C PRO A 383 2.67 34.58 3.71
N LYS A 384 2.82 35.74 3.04
CA LYS A 384 1.77 36.77 2.96
C LYS A 384 0.82 36.53 1.79
N LEU A 385 -0.42 36.98 1.97
CA LEU A 385 -1.36 37.17 0.89
C LEU A 385 -1.50 38.67 0.58
N LYS A 386 -1.94 38.99 -0.64
CA LYS A 386 -2.33 40.33 -1.08
C LYS A 386 -3.56 40.81 -0.32
N ASP A 387 -3.83 42.12 -0.42
CA ASP A 387 -5.08 42.75 0.03
C ASP A 387 -5.46 42.46 1.50
N ASN A 388 -4.46 42.30 2.37
CA ASN A 388 -4.63 41.96 3.79
C ASN A 388 -5.43 40.67 4.05
N LEU A 389 -5.44 39.74 3.09
CA LEU A 389 -6.12 38.47 3.25
C LEU A 389 -5.35 37.50 4.15
N LYS A 390 -6.07 36.59 4.78
CA LYS A 390 -5.53 35.42 5.49
C LYS A 390 -6.31 34.17 5.11
N VAL A 391 -5.70 33.01 5.34
CA VAL A 391 -6.39 31.73 5.20
C VAL A 391 -6.98 31.34 6.55
N ARG A 392 -8.26 31.00 6.58
CA ARG A 392 -8.96 30.39 7.71
C ARG A 392 -9.26 28.94 7.42
N ILE A 393 -8.97 28.06 8.37
CA ILE A 393 -9.25 26.62 8.31
C ILE A 393 -10.06 26.26 9.53
N SER A 394 -11.23 25.64 9.33
CA SER A 394 -12.03 25.06 10.40
C SER A 394 -12.16 23.56 10.19
N VAL A 395 -11.63 22.79 11.13
CA VAL A 395 -11.76 21.33 11.20
C VAL A 395 -12.56 20.96 12.43
N ASN A 396 -13.60 20.15 12.24
CA ASN A 396 -14.57 19.77 13.25
C ASN A 396 -14.77 18.25 13.31
N ASN A 397 -13.76 17.47 12.89
CA ASN A 397 -13.79 16.01 13.01
C ASN A 397 -13.96 15.56 14.47
N ARG A 398 -14.66 14.44 14.66
CA ARG A 398 -14.98 13.87 15.96
C ARG A 398 -14.48 12.44 16.04
N LEU A 399 -13.72 12.16 17.10
CA LEU A 399 -13.35 10.81 17.47
C LEU A 399 -14.55 10.10 18.09
N VAL A 400 -14.98 8.99 17.50
CA VAL A 400 -16.15 8.22 17.91
C VAL A 400 -15.82 6.74 17.91
N ARG A 401 -16.22 6.04 18.97
CA ARG A 401 -16.07 4.58 19.00
C ARG A 401 -17.18 3.95 18.19
N LYS A 402 -16.81 3.11 17.23
CA LYS A 402 -17.73 2.43 16.32
C LYS A 402 -17.33 0.96 16.21
N THR A 403 -18.27 0.14 15.76
CA THR A 403 -17.99 -1.26 15.47
C THR A 403 -17.66 -1.40 13.99
N ILE A 404 -16.53 -2.02 13.68
CA ILE A 404 -16.19 -2.46 12.33
C ILE A 404 -16.36 -3.97 12.22
N TYR A 405 -16.56 -4.46 11.00
CA TYR A 405 -16.80 -5.88 10.73
C TYR A 405 -15.85 -6.39 9.65
N ASN A 406 -15.12 -7.44 9.98
CA ASN A 406 -14.41 -8.27 9.01
C ASN A 406 -15.26 -9.49 8.67
N VAL A 407 -15.22 -9.93 7.43
CA VAL A 407 -15.84 -11.19 6.99
C VAL A 407 -14.74 -12.19 6.71
N ILE A 408 -14.74 -13.31 7.44
CA ILE A 408 -13.74 -14.37 7.29
C ILE A 408 -14.45 -15.62 6.77
N GLY A 409 -14.05 -16.10 5.58
CA GLY A 409 -14.49 -17.36 5.00
C GLY A 409 -13.29 -18.30 4.82
N THR A 410 -13.45 -19.58 5.12
CA THR A 410 -12.39 -20.57 4.87
C THR A 410 -12.85 -21.75 4.02
N ILE A 411 -11.99 -22.19 3.11
CA ILE A 411 -12.05 -23.50 2.46
C ILE A 411 -10.93 -24.34 3.09
N ARG A 412 -11.32 -25.38 3.82
CA ARG A 412 -10.41 -26.23 4.61
C ARG A 412 -9.50 -27.04 3.69
N GLY A 413 -8.21 -27.01 4.00
CA GLY A 413 -7.20 -27.83 3.32
C GLY A 413 -7.38 -29.31 3.62
N TYR A 414 -7.09 -30.17 2.65
CA TYR A 414 -7.20 -31.62 2.81
C TYR A 414 -6.00 -32.23 3.54
N ASP A 415 -4.76 -31.89 3.14
CA ASP A 415 -3.54 -32.46 3.74
C ASP A 415 -2.99 -31.63 4.91
N GLU A 416 -2.95 -30.31 4.75
CA GLU A 416 -2.35 -29.35 5.69
C GLU A 416 -3.42 -28.31 6.11
N PRO A 417 -4.50 -28.72 6.81
CA PRO A 417 -5.60 -27.83 7.18
C PRO A 417 -5.18 -26.69 8.14
N ASP A 418 -4.06 -26.85 8.84
CA ASP A 418 -3.49 -25.89 9.78
C ASP A 418 -2.47 -24.95 9.12
N ARG A 419 -2.40 -24.90 7.78
CA ARG A 419 -1.61 -23.90 7.04
C ARG A 419 -2.54 -23.02 6.22
N TYR A 420 -2.34 -21.71 6.31
CA TYR A 420 -3.25 -20.72 5.73
C TYR A 420 -2.60 -19.96 4.57
N VAL A 421 -3.23 -20.02 3.40
CA VAL A 421 -3.02 -19.02 2.35
C VAL A 421 -4.15 -18.01 2.47
N ILE A 422 -3.81 -16.79 2.85
CA ILE A 422 -4.78 -15.74 3.17
C ILE A 422 -4.94 -14.85 1.95
N ILE A 423 -6.17 -14.66 1.49
CA ILE A 423 -6.54 -13.70 0.46
C ILE A 423 -7.33 -12.58 1.13
N GLY A 424 -6.78 -11.37 1.11
CA GLY A 424 -7.37 -10.21 1.77
C GLY A 424 -7.82 -9.14 0.78
N ASN A 425 -8.92 -8.48 1.09
CA ASN A 425 -9.41 -7.32 0.34
C ASN A 425 -10.14 -6.36 1.30
N GLN A 426 -9.90 -5.06 1.14
CA GLN A 426 -10.66 -4.02 1.81
C GLN A 426 -12.06 -3.90 1.20
N ARG A 427 -13.05 -3.60 2.04
CA ARG A 427 -14.42 -3.34 1.60
C ARG A 427 -14.87 -1.90 1.78
N ASP A 428 -14.48 -1.23 2.86
CA ASP A 428 -14.89 0.15 3.09
C ASP A 428 -14.23 1.12 2.10
N SER A 429 -14.86 2.26 1.85
CA SER A 429 -14.30 3.35 1.07
C SER A 429 -14.76 4.70 1.59
N MET A 430 -13.95 5.74 1.36
CA MET A 430 -14.33 7.12 1.70
C MET A 430 -15.58 7.63 0.98
N THR A 431 -15.89 7.07 -0.20
CA THR A 431 -17.03 7.46 -1.05
C THR A 431 -17.66 6.21 -1.71
N MET A 432 -18.10 6.30 -2.98
CA MET A 432 -18.64 5.17 -3.77
C MET A 432 -17.59 4.08 -4.01
N GLY A 433 -16.32 4.46 -4.08
CA GLY A 433 -15.20 3.51 -4.10
C GLY A 433 -15.13 2.54 -5.27
N ALA A 434 -15.45 2.98 -6.49
CA ALA A 434 -15.48 2.08 -7.66
C ALA A 434 -14.13 1.42 -7.98
N ILE A 435 -13.02 2.15 -7.76
CA ILE A 435 -11.66 1.62 -7.87
C ILE A 435 -11.22 1.14 -6.49
N ASP A 436 -11.01 2.08 -5.56
CA ASP A 436 -10.73 1.80 -4.15
C ASP A 436 -12.05 1.81 -3.36
N SER A 437 -12.66 0.69 -3.00
CA SER A 437 -12.13 -0.68 -2.97
C SER A 437 -12.95 -1.70 -3.79
N ALA A 438 -13.99 -1.25 -4.50
CA ALA A 438 -14.94 -2.13 -5.18
C ALA A 438 -14.33 -2.91 -6.36
N SER A 439 -13.29 -2.39 -7.02
CA SER A 439 -12.58 -3.15 -8.07
C SER A 439 -11.95 -4.43 -7.51
N GLY A 440 -11.32 -4.30 -6.35
CA GLY A 440 -10.78 -5.42 -5.58
C GLY A 440 -11.87 -6.34 -5.06
N THR A 441 -12.90 -5.75 -4.45
CA THR A 441 -14.04 -6.51 -3.92
C THR A 441 -14.72 -7.32 -5.01
N GLY A 442 -14.91 -6.76 -6.20
CA GLY A 442 -15.52 -7.46 -7.33
C GLY A 442 -14.72 -8.65 -7.82
N THR A 443 -13.39 -8.51 -7.87
CA THR A 443 -12.45 -9.59 -8.19
C THR A 443 -12.43 -10.65 -7.09
N PHE A 444 -12.38 -10.21 -5.84
CA PHE A 444 -12.37 -11.05 -4.64
C PHE A 444 -13.63 -11.93 -4.54
N MET A 445 -14.80 -11.37 -4.85
CA MET A 445 -16.08 -12.09 -4.89
C MET A 445 -16.11 -13.15 -6.00
N GLU A 446 -15.57 -12.84 -7.18
CA GLU A 446 -15.47 -13.81 -8.27
C GLU A 446 -14.46 -14.93 -7.94
N MET A 447 -13.33 -14.60 -7.32
CA MET A 447 -12.38 -15.61 -6.82
C MET A 447 -13.06 -16.55 -5.83
N ALA A 448 -13.80 -16.02 -4.85
CA ALA A 448 -14.52 -16.83 -3.88
C ALA A 448 -15.55 -17.75 -4.55
N ARG A 449 -16.28 -17.25 -5.55
CA ARG A 449 -17.24 -18.06 -6.34
C ARG A 449 -16.54 -19.19 -7.08
N VAL A 450 -15.44 -18.89 -7.77
CA VAL A 450 -14.68 -19.89 -8.56
C VAL A 450 -14.09 -20.98 -7.67
N PHE A 451 -13.50 -20.63 -6.52
CA PHE A 451 -12.99 -21.64 -5.59
C PHE A 451 -14.11 -22.46 -4.93
N GLY A 452 -15.25 -21.83 -4.64
CA GLY A 452 -16.45 -22.51 -4.15
C GLY A 452 -17.03 -23.50 -5.16
N ASP A 453 -17.07 -23.11 -6.44
CA ASP A 453 -17.51 -23.98 -7.54
C ASP A 453 -16.56 -25.17 -7.73
N MET A 454 -15.25 -24.98 -7.64
CA MET A 454 -14.29 -26.09 -7.64
C MET A 454 -14.49 -27.04 -6.46
N VAL A 455 -14.85 -26.51 -5.29
CA VAL A 455 -15.17 -27.29 -4.08
C VAL A 455 -16.43 -28.14 -4.26
N ALA A 456 -17.45 -27.60 -4.92
CA ALA A 456 -18.75 -28.26 -5.09
C ALA A 456 -18.79 -29.18 -6.31
N ASN A 457 -18.27 -28.71 -7.44
CA ASN A 457 -18.42 -29.31 -8.76
C ASN A 457 -17.10 -29.78 -9.38
N GLY A 458 -15.95 -29.48 -8.76
CA GLY A 458 -14.62 -29.86 -9.26
C GLY A 458 -14.24 -31.33 -9.07
N GLY A 459 -15.21 -32.24 -8.93
CA GLY A 459 -14.94 -33.68 -8.80
C GLY A 459 -14.16 -34.05 -7.54
N GLY A 460 -14.58 -33.51 -6.39
CA GLY A 460 -13.95 -33.77 -5.08
C GLY A 460 -12.70 -32.95 -4.80
N TRP A 461 -12.43 -31.91 -5.59
CA TRP A 461 -11.26 -31.05 -5.38
C TRP A 461 -11.30 -30.35 -4.00
N ARG A 462 -10.14 -30.34 -3.35
CA ARG A 462 -9.83 -29.55 -2.17
C ARG A 462 -8.41 -29.00 -2.28
N PRO A 463 -8.16 -27.79 -1.76
CA PRO A 463 -6.79 -27.28 -1.72
C PRO A 463 -5.97 -28.10 -0.73
N ARG A 464 -4.67 -28.24 -0.98
CA ARG A 464 -3.75 -28.91 -0.05
C ARG A 464 -3.74 -28.22 1.32
N ARG A 465 -3.73 -26.89 1.32
CA ARG A 465 -3.72 -26.00 2.48
C ARG A 465 -5.02 -25.22 2.56
N THR A 466 -5.37 -24.75 3.74
CA THR A 466 -6.59 -23.96 3.94
C THR A 466 -6.48 -22.60 3.23
N LEU A 467 -7.49 -22.27 2.42
CA LEU A 467 -7.65 -20.94 1.85
C LEU A 467 -8.51 -20.11 2.80
N MET A 468 -8.05 -18.91 3.18
CA MET A 468 -8.75 -18.01 4.08
C MET A 468 -9.01 -16.68 3.37
N PHE A 469 -10.28 -16.44 3.01
CA PHE A 469 -10.74 -15.21 2.39
C PHE A 469 -11.17 -14.22 3.48
N CYS A 470 -10.57 -13.04 3.45
CA CYS A 470 -10.79 -12.00 4.44
C CYS A 470 -11.22 -10.70 3.78
N SER A 471 -12.46 -10.27 4.03
CA SER A 471 -12.91 -8.92 3.71
C SER A 471 -12.71 -8.02 4.93
N TRP A 472 -11.84 -7.02 4.81
CA TRP A 472 -11.45 -6.10 5.88
C TRP A 472 -12.36 -4.87 5.89
N GLY A 473 -12.80 -4.46 7.08
CA GLY A 473 -13.44 -3.15 7.30
C GLY A 473 -12.52 -2.18 8.04
N GLY A 474 -12.66 -0.89 7.80
CA GLY A 474 -11.89 0.17 8.45
C GLY A 474 -10.46 0.34 7.92
N GLU A 475 -10.20 -0.02 6.66
CA GLU A 475 -8.89 0.19 6.05
C GLU A 475 -8.58 1.68 5.87
N GLU A 476 -9.57 2.46 5.42
CA GLU A 476 -9.47 3.92 5.19
C GLU A 476 -9.17 4.70 6.49
N PHE A 477 -9.27 4.00 7.62
CA PHE A 477 -9.06 4.50 8.96
C PHE A 477 -7.77 3.99 9.61
N ASN A 478 -6.77 3.65 8.79
CA ASN A 478 -5.44 3.14 9.17
C ASN A 478 -5.36 1.61 9.29
N LEU A 479 -5.86 0.89 8.28
CA LEU A 479 -5.74 -0.56 8.18
C LEU A 479 -6.35 -1.30 9.39
N ILE A 480 -7.40 -0.74 10.01
CA ILE A 480 -7.86 -1.21 11.32
C ILE A 480 -8.26 -2.67 11.27
N GLY A 481 -9.22 -3.04 10.43
CA GLY A 481 -9.76 -4.40 10.42
C GLY A 481 -8.70 -5.49 10.24
N SER A 482 -7.77 -5.30 9.29
CA SER A 482 -6.70 -6.25 9.05
C SER A 482 -5.69 -6.29 10.21
N THR A 483 -5.34 -5.13 10.78
CA THR A 483 -4.40 -5.04 11.90
C THR A 483 -4.97 -5.69 13.16
N GLU A 484 -6.20 -5.37 13.56
CA GLU A 484 -6.85 -5.95 14.74
C GLU A 484 -7.01 -7.47 14.59
N PHE A 485 -7.24 -7.96 13.37
CA PHE A 485 -7.26 -9.40 13.09
C PHE A 485 -5.89 -10.06 13.29
N VAL A 486 -4.81 -9.40 12.86
CA VAL A 486 -3.45 -9.89 13.11
C VAL A 486 -3.13 -9.87 14.60
N GLU A 487 -3.53 -8.84 15.33
CA GLU A 487 -3.32 -8.74 16.78
C GLU A 487 -4.10 -9.82 17.55
N ASP A 488 -5.35 -10.09 17.16
CA ASP A 488 -6.19 -11.13 17.80
C ASP A 488 -5.62 -12.54 17.58
N LEU A 489 -5.11 -12.82 16.38
CA LEU A 489 -4.65 -14.15 15.99
C LEU A 489 -3.14 -14.26 15.83
N TYR A 490 -2.37 -13.33 16.39
CA TYR A 490 -0.92 -13.19 16.15
C TYR A 490 -0.17 -14.52 16.25
N LYS A 491 -0.35 -15.25 17.36
CA LYS A 491 0.33 -16.54 17.60
C LYS A 491 -0.02 -17.59 16.56
N ILE A 492 -1.27 -17.62 16.12
CA ILE A 492 -1.77 -18.58 15.14
C ILE A 492 -1.20 -18.23 13.76
N LEU A 493 -1.35 -16.98 13.34
CA LEU A 493 -0.89 -16.51 12.04
C LEU A 493 0.63 -16.61 11.90
N TYR A 494 1.36 -16.23 12.94
CA TYR A 494 2.83 -16.33 12.98
C TYR A 494 3.34 -17.77 12.71
N MET A 495 2.62 -18.78 13.20
CA MET A 495 3.03 -20.18 13.06
C MET A 495 2.44 -20.88 11.81
N ARG A 496 1.34 -20.36 11.26
CA ARG A 496 0.51 -21.10 10.30
C ARG A 496 0.25 -20.38 8.98
N ALA A 497 0.38 -19.06 8.93
CA ALA A 497 0.21 -18.31 7.68
C ALA A 497 1.41 -18.58 6.75
N VAL A 498 1.11 -19.05 5.54
CA VAL A 498 2.10 -19.34 4.51
C VAL A 498 2.34 -18.11 3.65
N ALA A 499 1.27 -17.44 3.24
CA ALA A 499 1.32 -16.22 2.45
C ALA A 499 0.04 -15.38 2.66
N TYR A 500 0.18 -14.07 2.51
CA TYR A 500 -0.92 -13.12 2.40
C TYR A 500 -0.92 -12.51 1.00
N ILE A 501 -2.03 -12.63 0.29
CA ILE A 501 -2.25 -12.08 -1.05
C ILE A 501 -3.30 -10.98 -0.93
N ASN A 502 -2.90 -9.74 -1.23
CA ASN A 502 -3.80 -8.59 -1.20
C ASN A 502 -4.46 -8.35 -2.56
N VAL A 503 -5.78 -8.20 -2.59
CA VAL A 503 -6.59 -7.99 -3.81
C VAL A 503 -7.43 -6.72 -3.65
N ASN A 504 -6.81 -5.59 -3.26
CA ASN A 504 -7.50 -4.31 -3.15
C ASN A 504 -7.53 -3.56 -4.49
N LEU A 505 -6.55 -2.70 -4.76
CA LEU A 505 -6.47 -1.90 -5.99
C LEU A 505 -5.97 -2.74 -7.19
N VAL A 506 -6.88 -3.50 -7.81
CA VAL A 506 -6.55 -4.41 -8.91
C VAL A 506 -6.39 -3.71 -10.27
N VAL A 507 -7.04 -2.56 -10.48
CA VAL A 507 -6.98 -1.81 -11.74
C VAL A 507 -6.79 -0.32 -11.48
N ASN A 508 -5.55 0.16 -11.61
CA ASN A 508 -5.18 1.58 -11.57
C ASN A 508 -4.93 2.19 -12.96
N GLY A 509 -4.92 1.35 -14.00
CA GLY A 509 -4.62 1.69 -15.39
C GLY A 509 -4.69 0.43 -16.26
N ASN A 510 -4.43 0.56 -17.57
CA ASN A 510 -4.55 -0.53 -18.53
C ASN A 510 -3.26 -0.82 -19.31
N ASP A 511 -2.13 -0.27 -18.87
CA ASP A 511 -0.85 -0.40 -19.58
C ASP A 511 -0.11 -1.70 -19.26
N THR A 512 0.12 -2.00 -17.99
CA THR A 512 0.92 -3.16 -17.55
C THR A 512 0.53 -3.64 -16.16
N LEU A 513 0.93 -4.87 -15.82
CA LEU A 513 0.85 -5.42 -14.47
C LEU A 513 1.97 -4.84 -13.60
N SER A 514 1.64 -4.41 -12.39
CA SER A 514 2.60 -4.02 -11.35
C SER A 514 2.41 -4.90 -10.12
N VAL A 515 3.51 -5.41 -9.56
CA VAL A 515 3.49 -6.32 -8.41
C VAL A 515 4.53 -5.89 -7.38
N ALA A 516 4.10 -5.76 -6.12
CA ALA A 516 4.97 -5.62 -4.97
C ALA A 516 4.80 -6.85 -4.08
N ALA A 517 5.90 -7.56 -3.80
CA ALA A 517 5.88 -8.78 -3.01
C ALA A 517 7.22 -9.04 -2.31
N SER A 518 7.19 -9.92 -1.30
CA SER A 518 8.41 -10.52 -0.75
C SER A 518 9.18 -11.27 -1.86
N PRO A 519 10.53 -11.21 -1.89
CA PRO A 519 11.33 -11.97 -2.86
C PRO A 519 11.04 -13.47 -2.88
N LEU A 520 10.55 -14.03 -1.75
CA LEU A 520 10.15 -15.44 -1.64
C LEU A 520 9.04 -15.83 -2.62
N LEU A 521 8.22 -14.88 -3.07
CA LEU A 521 7.12 -15.12 -4.00
C LEU A 521 7.51 -14.90 -5.47
N TYR A 522 8.76 -14.51 -5.76
CA TYR A 522 9.21 -14.15 -7.11
C TYR A 522 8.89 -15.24 -8.14
N HIS A 523 9.34 -16.47 -7.90
CA HIS A 523 9.10 -17.58 -8.85
C HIS A 523 7.62 -17.96 -8.95
N SER A 524 6.88 -17.92 -7.83
CA SER A 524 5.45 -18.22 -7.83
C SER A 524 4.66 -17.22 -8.68
N ILE A 525 4.96 -15.92 -8.53
CA ILE A 525 4.34 -14.86 -9.32
C ILE A 525 4.74 -15.00 -10.79
N PHE A 526 6.04 -15.10 -11.08
CA PHE A 526 6.53 -15.17 -12.46
C PHE A 526 5.97 -16.36 -13.23
N ASN A 527 5.91 -17.54 -12.58
CA ASN A 527 5.33 -18.72 -13.20
C ASN A 527 3.80 -18.58 -13.37
N ALA A 528 3.08 -18.03 -12.38
CA ALA A 528 1.65 -17.77 -12.51
C ALA A 528 1.34 -16.82 -13.68
N THR A 529 2.15 -15.78 -13.89
CA THR A 529 1.95 -14.82 -14.99
C THR A 529 2.19 -15.41 -16.38
N LYS A 530 2.95 -16.51 -16.52
CA LYS A 530 3.11 -17.21 -17.81
C LYS A 530 1.84 -17.92 -18.26
N ASP A 531 1.00 -18.32 -17.31
CA ASP A 531 -0.24 -19.05 -17.56
C ASP A 531 -1.43 -18.11 -17.83
N VAL A 532 -1.22 -16.78 -17.72
CA VAL A 532 -2.27 -15.76 -17.90
C VAL A 532 -1.99 -14.95 -19.17
N PHE A 533 -2.92 -15.00 -20.13
CA PHE A 533 -2.82 -14.20 -21.35
C PHE A 533 -2.99 -12.71 -21.05
N LEU A 534 -2.23 -11.88 -21.76
CA LEU A 534 -2.41 -10.43 -21.72
C LEU A 534 -3.83 -10.08 -22.19
N PRO A 535 -4.56 -9.21 -21.46
CA PRO A 535 -5.86 -8.75 -21.91
C PRO A 535 -5.71 -8.02 -23.24
N ARG A 536 -6.50 -8.40 -24.25
CA ARG A 536 -6.46 -7.76 -25.58
C ARG A 536 -6.81 -6.28 -25.41
N ARG A 537 -5.92 -5.40 -25.88
CA ARG A 537 -6.30 -3.98 -26.08
C ARG A 537 -7.48 -3.96 -27.05
N SER A 538 -8.63 -3.47 -26.61
CA SER A 538 -9.67 -3.07 -27.55
C SER A 538 -9.02 -2.13 -28.57
N PRO A 539 -9.23 -2.31 -29.88
CA PRO A 539 -8.79 -1.32 -30.85
C PRO A 539 -9.39 0.01 -30.39
N SER A 540 -8.54 0.96 -30.00
CA SER A 540 -8.97 2.34 -29.84
C SER A 540 -9.73 2.69 -31.11
N SER A 541 -10.92 3.28 -30.99
CA SER A 541 -11.64 3.86 -32.10
C SER A 541 -10.72 4.85 -32.81
N SER A 542 -9.93 4.37 -33.76
CA SER A 542 -9.22 5.18 -34.71
C SER A 542 -10.32 5.92 -35.44
N SER A 543 -10.40 7.23 -35.21
CA SER A 543 -11.15 8.15 -36.04
C SER A 543 -10.91 7.76 -37.49
N SER A 544 -11.93 7.21 -38.13
CA SER A 544 -11.95 6.96 -39.56
C SER A 544 -11.96 8.31 -40.26
N SER A 545 -10.80 8.93 -40.42
CA SER A 545 -10.61 9.95 -41.44
C SER A 545 -10.53 9.21 -42.76
N SER A 546 -11.69 9.01 -43.39
CA SER A 546 -11.79 8.59 -44.78
C SER A 546 -11.18 9.69 -45.66
N SER A 547 -9.87 9.61 -45.93
CA SER A 547 -9.28 10.34 -47.05
C SER A 547 -9.56 9.54 -48.31
N SER A 548 -10.60 9.94 -49.04
CA SER A 548 -10.81 9.54 -50.43
C SER A 548 -9.62 10.04 -51.26
N LYS A 549 -8.63 9.17 -51.50
CA LYS A 549 -7.68 9.38 -52.60
C LYS A 549 -8.32 8.85 -53.87
N THR A 550 -8.95 9.75 -54.59
CA THR A 550 -9.35 9.56 -55.98
C THR A 550 -8.07 9.41 -56.82
N THR A 551 -7.95 8.27 -57.49
CA THR A 551 -7.03 8.05 -58.59
C THR A 551 -7.33 8.99 -59.75
N ARG A 552 -6.34 9.81 -60.12
CA ARG A 552 -5.98 10.08 -61.51
C ARG A 552 -4.47 10.29 -61.61
#